data_AF-S7MRI3-F1
#
_entry.id   AF-S7MRI3-F1
#
_cell.length_a   1.000
_cell.length_b   1.000
_cell.length_c   1.000
_cell.angle_alpha   90.00
_cell.angle_beta   90.00
_cell.angle_gamma   90.00
#
_symmetry.space_group_name_H-M   'P 1'
#
loop_
_entity.id
_entity.type
_entity.pdbx_description
1 polymer ?
#
loop_
_entity_poly.entity_id
_entity_poly.type
_entity_poly.pdbx_seq_one_letter_code
_entity_poly.pdbx_strand_id
1 'polypeptide(L)'
;MYYNRFGRCNRGERCPYIHDPEKVAVCTRFLRGTCKKTDGTCPFSHQVSKEKMPVCSYFLKGICSNSDCPYSHVYVSRKAEVCTDFLKGYCPLGAKCKKKHTLLCPDFSRRGSCPRGAQCQLLHRNQKRPGRQASAPPAPEPSNVPPRSRASTGHGPR
;
A
#
# COMPACT_ATOMS: atom_id res chain seq x y z
N MET A 1 -13.96 10.97 8.89
CA MET A 1 -12.79 10.05 8.96
C MET A 1 -12.93 9.17 10.19
N TYR A 2 -12.36 7.97 10.19
CA TYR A 2 -12.37 7.07 11.36
C TYR A 2 -11.05 7.20 12.12
N TYR A 3 -11.09 7.57 13.40
CA TYR A 3 -9.91 7.74 14.25
C TYR A 3 -9.00 6.50 14.20
N ASN A 4 -9.57 5.32 14.48
CA ASN A 4 -8.84 4.05 14.52
C ASN A 4 -8.10 3.72 13.21
N ARG A 5 -8.52 4.25 12.06
CA ARG A 5 -7.84 4.02 10.78
C ARG A 5 -6.78 5.05 10.43
N PHE A 6 -6.94 6.30 10.86
CA PHE A 6 -6.09 7.42 10.42
C PHE A 6 -5.26 8.03 11.56
N GLY A 7 -5.45 7.58 12.79
CA GLY A 7 -4.81 8.13 13.98
C GLY A 7 -5.27 9.54 14.38
N ARG A 8 -6.31 10.05 13.69
CA ARG A 8 -6.75 11.44 13.75
C ARG A 8 -8.24 11.53 13.49
N CYS A 9 -8.92 12.46 14.17
CA CYS A 9 -10.32 12.75 13.94
C CYS A 9 -10.59 14.26 13.96
N ASN A 10 -11.17 14.76 12.88
CA ASN A 10 -11.49 16.19 12.72
C ASN A 10 -12.77 16.60 13.48
N ARG A 11 -13.40 15.69 14.23
CA ARG A 11 -14.62 15.96 15.02
C ARG A 11 -14.35 16.25 16.50
N GLY A 12 -13.09 16.18 16.93
CA GLY A 12 -12.69 16.36 18.34
C GLY A 12 -13.48 15.42 19.27
N GLU A 13 -13.86 15.92 20.43
CA GLU A 13 -14.61 15.18 21.44
C GLU A 13 -16.10 14.97 21.10
N ARG A 14 -16.64 15.76 20.16
CA ARG A 14 -18.03 15.60 19.65
C ARG A 14 -18.16 14.45 18.64
N CYS A 15 -17.19 13.53 18.59
CA CYS A 15 -17.22 12.39 17.71
C CYS A 15 -18.06 11.26 18.32
N PRO A 16 -19.12 10.75 17.66
CA PRO A 16 -19.92 9.63 18.15
C PRO A 16 -19.21 8.26 18.02
N TYR A 17 -17.89 8.26 17.78
CA TYR A 17 -17.08 7.05 17.60
C TYR A 17 -15.93 7.04 18.59
N ILE A 18 -15.66 5.85 19.16
CA ILE A 18 -14.62 5.63 20.17
C ILE A 18 -13.24 6.07 19.62
N HIS A 19 -12.54 6.91 20.39
CA HIS A 19 -11.18 7.38 20.12
C HIS A 19 -10.17 6.69 21.04
N ASP A 20 -9.95 5.40 20.80
CA ASP A 20 -9.05 4.59 21.61
C ASP A 20 -7.68 4.45 20.92
N PRO A 21 -6.58 5.01 21.47
CA PRO A 21 -5.24 4.91 20.91
C PRO A 21 -4.76 3.47 20.74
N GLU A 22 -5.15 2.56 21.64
CA GLU A 22 -4.80 1.14 21.56
C GLU A 22 -5.54 0.43 20.43
N LYS A 23 -6.64 0.98 19.93
CA LYS A 23 -7.40 0.44 18.79
C LYS A 23 -7.06 1.13 17.47
N VAL A 24 -6.04 2.00 17.43
CA VAL A 24 -5.53 2.58 16.17
C VAL A 24 -4.71 1.57 15.37
N ALA A 25 -4.84 1.61 14.05
CA ALA A 25 -4.10 0.82 13.09
C ALA A 25 -2.58 0.94 13.28
N VAL A 26 -1.86 -0.14 12.97
CA VAL A 26 -0.40 -0.22 13.15
C VAL A 26 0.32 0.72 12.17
N CYS A 27 1.32 1.43 12.65
CA CYS A 27 2.13 2.32 11.85
C CYS A 27 2.90 1.54 10.76
N THR A 28 2.58 1.80 9.49
CA THR A 28 3.22 1.12 8.36
C THR A 28 4.70 1.48 8.17
N ARG A 29 5.15 2.62 8.73
CA ARG A 29 6.57 3.00 8.78
C ARG A 29 7.31 2.22 9.86
N PHE A 30 6.67 2.01 11.01
CA PHE A 30 7.21 1.22 12.13
C PHE A 30 7.39 -0.25 11.72
N LEU A 31 6.39 -0.84 11.04
CA LEU A 31 6.48 -2.18 10.44
C LEU A 31 7.61 -2.34 9.39
N ARG A 32 8.23 -1.23 8.97
CA ARG A 32 9.39 -1.20 8.04
C ARG A 32 10.68 -0.72 8.71
N GLY A 33 10.70 -0.49 10.03
CA GLY A 33 11.85 0.09 10.74
C GLY A 33 12.17 1.55 10.39
N THR A 34 11.24 2.29 9.77
CA THR A 34 11.47 3.66 9.24
C THR A 34 10.71 4.76 9.99
N CYS A 35 10.03 4.43 11.10
CA CYS A 35 9.32 5.45 11.89
C CYS A 35 10.27 6.13 12.88
N LYS A 36 10.56 7.42 12.65
CA LYS A 36 11.35 8.26 13.57
C LYS A 36 10.56 8.80 14.78
N LYS A 37 9.30 8.41 14.96
CA LYS A 37 8.40 8.90 16.02
C LYS A 37 8.18 7.83 17.08
N THR A 38 9.24 7.49 17.80
CA THR A 38 9.22 6.45 18.85
C THR A 38 8.51 6.90 20.12
N ASP A 39 8.49 8.20 20.37
CA ASP A 39 8.19 8.81 21.67
C ASP A 39 6.68 9.06 21.88
N GLY A 40 5.84 8.13 21.43
CA GLY A 40 4.38 8.25 21.46
C GLY A 40 3.77 9.30 20.52
N THR A 41 4.56 10.20 19.91
CA THR A 41 4.09 11.25 18.99
C THR A 41 3.63 10.73 17.61
N CYS A 42 3.71 9.42 17.38
CA CYS A 42 3.18 8.77 16.20
C CYS A 42 1.65 8.66 16.30
N PRO A 43 0.87 9.16 15.32
CA PRO A 43 -0.59 9.02 15.37
C PRO A 43 -1.07 7.57 15.19
N PHE A 44 -0.17 6.61 14.92
CA PHE A 44 -0.49 5.21 14.67
C PHE A 44 0.17 4.30 15.71
N SER A 45 -0.48 3.19 16.02
CA SER A 45 0.03 2.24 17.02
C SER A 45 1.39 1.66 16.61
N HIS A 46 2.36 1.68 17.52
CA HIS A 46 3.60 0.90 17.39
C HIS A 46 3.47 -0.51 18.00
N GLN A 47 2.32 -0.84 18.59
CA GLN A 47 2.03 -2.21 19.02
C GLN A 47 1.44 -3.00 17.84
N VAL A 48 2.15 -4.04 17.41
CA VAL A 48 1.62 -5.03 16.45
C VAL A 48 0.62 -5.93 17.16
N SER A 49 -0.57 -6.14 16.56
CA SER A 49 -1.57 -7.08 17.07
C SER A 49 -2.45 -7.62 15.93
N LYS A 50 -2.97 -8.85 16.07
CA LYS A 50 -3.68 -9.57 14.99
C LYS A 50 -5.06 -8.96 14.66
N GLU A 51 -5.57 -8.09 15.52
CA GLU A 51 -6.85 -7.37 15.46
C GLU A 51 -6.76 -6.15 14.53
N LYS A 52 -5.55 -5.60 14.39
CA LYS A 52 -5.21 -4.41 13.61
C LYS A 52 -4.50 -4.74 12.29
N MET A 53 -3.91 -5.93 12.19
CA MET A 53 -3.03 -6.29 11.08
C MET A 53 -3.79 -6.90 9.89
N PRO A 54 -3.47 -6.49 8.65
CA PRO A 54 -4.04 -7.09 7.46
C PRO A 54 -3.54 -8.53 7.26
N VAL A 55 -4.25 -9.29 6.43
CA VAL A 55 -3.82 -10.63 6.01
C VAL A 55 -2.50 -10.54 5.24
N CYS A 56 -1.57 -11.44 5.53
CA CYS A 56 -0.28 -11.54 4.85
C CYS A 56 -0.46 -11.88 3.36
N SER A 57 -0.05 -10.97 2.47
CA SER A 57 -0.16 -11.17 1.03
C SER A 57 0.78 -12.26 0.49
N TYR A 58 1.85 -12.58 1.22
CA TYR A 58 2.77 -13.68 0.93
C TYR A 58 2.20 -15.03 1.39
N PHE A 59 1.52 -15.08 2.55
CA PHE A 59 0.78 -16.25 3.00
C PHE A 59 -0.35 -16.63 2.05
N LEU A 60 -1.15 -15.65 1.59
CA LEU A 60 -2.20 -15.87 0.58
C LEU A 60 -1.68 -16.35 -0.78
N LYS A 61 -0.36 -16.28 -1.02
CA LYS A 61 0.33 -16.83 -2.19
C LYS A 61 1.02 -18.18 -1.91
N GLY A 62 1.00 -18.68 -0.68
CA GLY A 62 1.71 -19.90 -0.26
C GLY A 62 3.22 -19.75 -0.09
N ILE A 63 3.76 -18.52 -0.03
CA ILE A 63 5.22 -18.25 -0.03
C ILE A 63 5.73 -17.59 1.26
N CYS A 64 4.91 -17.49 2.31
CA CYS A 64 5.36 -17.03 3.63
C CYS A 64 5.46 -18.19 4.60
N SER A 65 6.68 -18.52 5.01
CA SER A 65 7.00 -19.53 6.02
C SER A 65 7.34 -18.95 7.40
N ASN A 66 7.36 -17.61 7.55
CA ASN A 66 7.71 -16.96 8.82
C ASN A 66 6.60 -17.19 9.87
N SER A 67 6.95 -17.86 10.98
CA SER A 67 6.11 -18.07 12.17
C SER A 67 5.68 -16.75 12.81
N ASP A 68 6.64 -15.82 12.91
CA ASP A 68 6.52 -14.54 13.60
C ASP A 68 6.21 -13.42 12.59
N CYS A 69 5.46 -13.76 11.55
CA CYS A 69 4.98 -12.77 10.60
C CYS A 69 4.05 -11.77 11.32
N PRO A 70 4.32 -10.45 11.25
CA PRO A 70 3.45 -9.45 11.89
C PRO A 70 2.09 -9.37 11.19
N TYR A 71 1.96 -9.91 9.97
CA TYR A 71 0.72 -9.96 9.21
C TYR A 71 -0.07 -11.25 9.49
N SER A 72 -1.40 -11.17 9.43
CA SER A 72 -2.25 -12.30 9.81
C SER A 72 -2.17 -13.47 8.81
N HIS A 73 -1.81 -14.66 9.29
CA HIS A 73 -1.77 -15.92 8.53
C HIS A 73 -3.11 -16.66 8.66
N VAL A 74 -4.16 -16.11 8.02
CA VAL A 74 -5.53 -16.67 8.06
C VAL A 74 -6.05 -16.96 6.66
N TYR A 75 -6.53 -18.18 6.45
CA TYR A 75 -7.26 -18.54 5.24
C TYR A 75 -8.71 -18.07 5.34
N VAL A 76 -9.06 -17.10 4.50
CA VAL A 76 -10.42 -16.59 4.32
C VAL A 76 -10.88 -16.90 2.91
N SER A 77 -12.13 -17.35 2.76
CA SER A 77 -12.69 -17.78 1.48
C SER A 77 -12.52 -16.69 0.39
N ARG A 78 -12.21 -17.10 -0.84
CA ARG A 78 -12.15 -16.17 -1.98
C ARG A 78 -13.47 -15.44 -2.20
N LYS A 79 -14.60 -16.02 -1.80
CA LYS A 79 -15.94 -15.41 -1.85
C LYS A 79 -16.27 -14.54 -0.63
N ALA A 80 -15.48 -14.58 0.45
CA ALA A 80 -15.74 -13.78 1.66
C ALA A 80 -15.64 -12.27 1.39
N GLU A 81 -16.48 -11.48 2.03
CA GLU A 81 -16.46 -10.02 1.93
C GLU A 81 -15.26 -9.40 2.68
N VAL A 82 -14.97 -8.13 2.39
CA VAL A 82 -14.00 -7.34 3.16
C VAL A 82 -14.57 -7.01 4.53
N CYS A 83 -13.75 -7.14 5.57
CA CYS A 83 -14.16 -6.84 6.95
C CYS A 83 -14.37 -5.34 7.14
N THR A 84 -15.62 -4.91 7.32
CA THR A 84 -16.00 -3.51 7.54
C THR A 84 -15.34 -2.88 8.75
N ASP A 85 -15.13 -3.64 9.81
CA ASP A 85 -14.58 -3.13 11.07
C ASP A 85 -13.06 -2.97 10.99
N PHE A 86 -12.39 -3.92 10.32
CA PHE A 86 -11.01 -3.73 9.88
C PHE A 86 -10.85 -2.47 9.02
N LEU A 87 -11.80 -2.17 8.12
CA LEU A 87 -11.78 -0.93 7.32
C LEU A 87 -12.05 0.36 8.14
N LYS A 88 -12.58 0.26 9.36
CA LYS A 88 -12.64 1.35 10.35
C LYS A 88 -11.34 1.49 11.16
N GLY A 89 -10.49 0.46 11.17
CA GLY A 89 -9.14 0.46 11.75
C GLY A 89 -8.84 -0.73 12.70
N TYR A 90 -9.88 -1.41 13.18
CA TYR A 90 -9.77 -2.46 14.21
C TYR A 90 -10.90 -3.47 14.07
N CYS A 91 -10.59 -4.77 14.12
CA CYS A 91 -11.60 -5.82 14.17
C CYS A 91 -11.48 -6.61 15.48
N PRO A 92 -12.50 -6.65 16.35
CA PRO A 92 -12.45 -7.36 17.64
C PRO A 92 -12.31 -8.88 17.49
N LEU A 93 -12.64 -9.44 16.31
CA LEU A 93 -12.46 -10.86 16.01
C LEU A 93 -11.03 -11.23 15.62
N GLY A 94 -10.18 -10.25 15.24
CA GLY A 94 -8.79 -10.45 14.85
C GLY A 94 -8.56 -11.66 13.92
N ALA A 95 -7.69 -12.57 14.34
CA ALA A 95 -7.39 -13.80 13.60
C ALA A 95 -8.58 -14.81 13.50
N LYS A 96 -9.61 -14.68 14.34
CA LYS A 96 -10.84 -15.50 14.29
C LYS A 96 -11.87 -14.93 13.29
N CYS A 97 -11.59 -13.81 12.64
CA CYS A 97 -12.54 -13.17 11.72
C CYS A 97 -12.68 -13.95 10.39
N LYS A 98 -13.92 -14.29 10.02
CA LYS A 98 -14.24 -14.98 8.76
C LYS A 98 -14.27 -14.06 7.53
N LYS A 99 -14.08 -12.74 7.72
CA LYS A 99 -14.07 -11.71 6.67
C LYS A 99 -12.63 -11.27 6.34
N LYS A 100 -12.37 -10.81 5.11
CA LYS A 100 -11.02 -10.45 4.66
C LYS A 100 -10.51 -9.17 5.32
N HIS A 101 -9.45 -9.25 6.12
CA HIS A 101 -8.70 -8.07 6.63
C HIS A 101 -7.80 -7.50 5.54
N THR A 102 -8.40 -6.76 4.61
CA THR A 102 -7.71 -6.09 3.49
C THR A 102 -8.27 -4.69 3.30
N LEU A 103 -7.46 -3.75 2.79
CA LEU A 103 -7.90 -2.38 2.52
C LEU A 103 -8.62 -2.20 1.17
N LEU A 104 -9.17 -3.29 0.62
CA LEU A 104 -9.93 -3.27 -0.63
C LEU A 104 -11.29 -2.58 -0.41
N CYS A 105 -11.77 -1.87 -1.43
CA CYS A 105 -13.12 -1.30 -1.39
C CYS A 105 -14.17 -2.43 -1.50
N PRO A 106 -15.12 -2.56 -0.54
CA PRO A 106 -16.12 -3.61 -0.59
C PRO A 106 -17.08 -3.43 -1.78
N ASP A 107 -17.46 -2.19 -2.08
CA ASP A 107 -18.34 -1.86 -3.22
C ASP A 107 -17.68 -2.29 -4.54
N PHE A 108 -16.44 -1.87 -4.76
CA PHE A 108 -15.67 -2.24 -5.96
C PHE A 108 -15.41 -3.74 -6.03
N SER A 109 -15.06 -4.38 -4.90
CA SER A 109 -14.79 -5.83 -4.85
C SER A 109 -16.03 -6.70 -5.08
N ARG A 110 -17.24 -6.16 -4.91
CA ARG A 110 -18.51 -6.87 -5.06
C ARG A 110 -19.23 -6.54 -6.37
N ARG A 111 -19.19 -5.27 -6.81
CA ARG A 111 -19.93 -4.74 -7.97
C ARG A 111 -19.05 -4.37 -9.17
N GLY A 112 -17.71 -4.44 -9.05
CA GLY A 112 -16.77 -3.91 -10.05
C GLY A 112 -16.78 -2.37 -10.18
N SER A 113 -17.64 -1.68 -9.43
CA SER A 113 -17.87 -0.25 -9.47
C SER A 113 -17.99 0.30 -8.04
N CYS A 114 -17.54 1.53 -7.82
CA CYS A 114 -17.68 2.22 -6.53
C CYS A 114 -18.27 3.60 -6.77
N PRO A 115 -19.34 4.01 -6.05
CA PRO A 115 -19.97 5.32 -6.23
C PRO A 115 -19.03 6.49 -5.88
N ARG A 116 -17.96 6.24 -5.10
CA ARG A 116 -16.93 7.24 -4.79
C ARG A 116 -15.86 7.39 -5.87
N GLY A 117 -15.85 6.54 -6.90
CA GLY A 117 -14.91 6.62 -8.03
C GLY A 117 -13.45 6.79 -7.58
N ALA A 118 -12.77 7.80 -8.14
CA ALA A 118 -11.40 8.16 -7.81
C ALA A 118 -11.22 8.76 -6.39
N GLN A 119 -12.28 9.29 -5.78
CA GLN A 119 -12.25 9.84 -4.40
C GLN A 119 -12.30 8.74 -3.32
N CYS A 120 -12.34 7.47 -3.71
CA CYS A 120 -12.39 6.35 -2.78
C CYS A 120 -11.03 6.13 -2.09
N GLN A 121 -10.98 6.40 -0.79
CA GLN A 121 -9.83 6.13 0.09
C GLN A 121 -9.58 4.62 0.34
N LEU A 122 -10.08 3.71 -0.50
CA LEU A 122 -9.92 2.26 -0.39
C LEU A 122 -9.37 1.71 -1.71
N LEU A 123 -8.58 0.64 -1.65
CA LEU A 123 -7.89 0.11 -2.82
C LEU A 123 -8.89 -0.52 -3.81
N HIS A 124 -8.93 0.03 -5.03
CA HIS A 124 -9.61 -0.55 -6.18
C HIS A 124 -8.64 -1.46 -6.94
N ARG A 125 -8.49 -2.72 -6.50
CA ARG A 125 -7.71 -3.72 -7.25
C ARG A 125 -8.52 -4.16 -8.47
N ASN A 126 -8.29 -3.51 -9.61
CA ASN A 126 -8.83 -3.97 -10.88
C ASN A 126 -8.26 -5.38 -11.19
N GLN A 127 -9.12 -6.37 -11.41
CA GLN A 127 -8.68 -7.75 -11.70
C GLN A 127 -8.23 -7.95 -13.15
N LYS A 128 -8.38 -6.94 -14.02
CA LYS A 128 -7.65 -6.91 -15.28
C LYS A 128 -6.15 -6.85 -14.97
N ARG A 129 -5.47 -7.99 -15.18
CA ARG A 129 -4.01 -8.08 -15.25
C ARG A 129 -3.53 -6.94 -16.17
N PRO A 130 -2.55 -6.12 -15.75
CA PRO A 130 -1.64 -5.57 -16.73
C PRO A 130 -1.00 -6.79 -17.40
N GLY A 131 -1.34 -7.03 -18.66
CA GLY A 131 -0.41 -7.76 -19.52
C GLY A 131 0.93 -7.04 -19.45
N ARG A 132 2.04 -7.79 -19.56
CA ARG A 132 3.38 -7.21 -19.63
C ARG A 132 3.40 -6.10 -20.69
N GLN A 133 3.38 -4.85 -20.26
CA GLN A 133 4.17 -3.82 -20.93
C GLN A 133 5.48 -3.81 -20.16
N ALA A 134 6.41 -4.63 -20.65
CA ALA A 134 7.80 -4.39 -20.35
C ALA A 134 8.13 -3.04 -20.98
N SER A 135 8.33 -2.01 -20.16
CA SER A 135 8.99 -0.80 -20.63
C SER A 135 10.39 -1.20 -21.04
N ALA A 136 10.59 -1.49 -22.32
CA ALA A 136 11.93 -1.56 -22.88
C ALA A 136 12.60 -0.20 -22.59
N PRO A 137 13.86 -0.17 -22.13
CA PRO A 137 14.59 1.08 -22.05
C PRO A 137 14.67 1.67 -23.47
N PRO A 138 14.51 3.00 -23.64
CA PRO A 138 14.72 3.61 -24.95
C PRO A 138 16.15 3.33 -25.42
N ALA A 139 16.31 3.00 -26.70
CA ALA A 139 17.62 2.85 -27.31
C ALA A 139 18.39 4.19 -27.26
N PRO A 140 19.72 4.19 -27.08
CA PRO A 140 20.50 5.42 -27.19
C PRO A 140 20.44 5.93 -28.63
N GLU A 141 20.05 7.20 -28.80
CA GLU A 141 20.02 7.86 -30.10
C GLU A 141 21.43 8.11 -30.66
N PRO A 142 21.60 8.14 -31.99
CA PRO A 142 22.91 8.24 -32.62
C PRO A 142 23.58 9.61 -32.41
N SER A 143 24.86 9.58 -32.03
CA SER A 143 25.70 10.77 -31.84
C SER A 143 25.79 11.62 -33.10
N ASN A 144 25.22 12.83 -33.05
CA ASN A 144 25.34 13.81 -34.13
C ASN A 144 26.71 14.51 -34.08
N VAL A 145 27.72 13.88 -34.69
CA VAL A 145 29.09 14.44 -34.79
C VAL A 145 29.19 15.32 -36.04
N PRO A 146 29.52 16.62 -35.93
CA PRO A 146 29.66 17.48 -37.10
C PRO A 146 30.90 17.08 -37.93
N PRO A 147 30.83 17.12 -39.27
CA PRO A 147 31.95 16.75 -40.12
C PRO A 147 33.11 17.75 -40.00
N ARG A 148 34.32 17.26 -39.77
CA ARG A 148 35.55 18.05 -39.92
C ARG A 148 35.80 18.33 -41.40
N SER A 149 35.54 19.57 -41.83
CA SER A 149 35.99 20.04 -43.14
C SER A 149 37.51 19.93 -43.27
N ARG A 150 37.96 19.28 -44.34
CA ARG A 150 39.37 19.06 -44.66
C ARG A 150 39.72 19.96 -45.85
N ALA A 151 40.68 20.85 -45.68
CA ALA A 151 41.22 21.68 -46.76
C ALA A 151 42.75 21.57 -46.80
N SER A 152 43.28 21.05 -47.90
CA SER A 152 44.66 21.27 -48.38
C SER A 152 44.81 22.76 -48.76
N THR A 153 45.94 23.47 -48.78
CA THR A 153 47.30 23.26 -49.35
C THR A 153 48.15 24.47 -48.87
N GLY A 154 49.49 24.54 -48.81
CA GLY A 154 50.62 23.65 -49.15
C GLY A 154 51.83 24.50 -49.65
N HIS A 155 52.90 23.85 -50.15
CA HIS A 155 54.18 24.44 -50.60
C HIS A 155 55.11 25.05 -49.52
N GLY A 156 56.43 24.94 -49.76
CA GLY A 156 57.51 25.52 -48.94
C GLY A 156 57.84 26.98 -49.31
N PRO A 157 59.09 27.49 -49.26
CA PRO A 157 60.39 26.78 -49.11
C PRO A 157 61.30 27.34 -47.99
N ARG A 158 62.46 26.72 -47.77
CA ARG A 158 63.82 27.31 -47.92
C ARG A 158 64.90 26.47 -47.22
#